data_AF-A0A4V5MXX5-F1
#
_entry.id   AF-A0A4V5MXX5-F1
#
_cell.length_a   1.000
_cell.length_b   1.000
_cell.length_c   1.000
_cell.angle_alpha   90.00
_cell.angle_beta   90.00
_cell.angle_gamma   90.00
#
_symmetry.space_group_name_H-M   'P 1'
#
loop_
_entity.id
_entity.type
_entity.pdbx_description
1 polymer ?
#
loop_
_entity_poly.entity_id
_entity_poly.type
_entity_poly.pdbx_seq_one_letter_code
_entity_poly.pdbx_strand_id
1 'polypeptide(L)'
;MLRAVLAEVVEAQPDLTLAGSAADADEAIQLAIARRPHVVVLDVRFPGGGPYTARQIVRAVPGVRILVFSAYGDQGARTEMAAVGIAGYLVKGGVSNAQLLAEVRALGAEALTSTTSGAEGNPA
;
A
#
# COMPACT_ATOMS: atom_id res chain seq x y z
N MET A 1 -1.04 12.28 13.76
CA MET A 1 -2.07 13.11 13.10
C MET A 1 -2.50 12.50 11.78
N LEU A 2 -1.64 12.38 10.76
CA LEU A 2 -2.06 11.86 9.44
C LEU A 2 -2.60 10.41 9.44
N ARG A 3 -2.01 9.51 10.24
CA ARG A 3 -2.45 8.11 10.35
C ARG A 3 -3.92 7.97 10.77
N ALA A 4 -4.35 8.74 11.77
CA ALA A 4 -5.73 8.68 12.27
C ALA A 4 -6.73 9.21 11.22
N VAL A 5 -6.40 10.31 10.56
CA VAL A 5 -7.24 10.88 9.49
C VAL A 5 -7.40 9.90 8.33
N LEU A 6 -6.31 9.22 7.92
CA LEU A 6 -6.40 8.21 6.86
C LEU A 6 -7.23 6.99 7.29
N ALA A 7 -7.10 6.55 8.54
CA ALA A 7 -7.91 5.47 9.08
C ALA A 7 -9.41 5.83 9.05
N GLU A 8 -9.79 7.01 9.55
CA GLU A 8 -11.18 7.50 9.52
C GLU A 8 -11.75 7.59 8.10
N VAL A 9 -10.96 8.10 7.14
CA VAL A 9 -11.37 8.21 5.74
C VAL A 9 -11.65 6.83 5.13
N VAL A 10 -10.84 5.82 5.45
CA VAL A 10 -11.00 4.45 4.97
C VAL A 10 -12.17 3.76 5.68
N GLU A 11 -12.29 3.89 7.00
CA GLU A 11 -13.37 3.30 7.79
C GLU A 11 -14.75 3.87 7.42
N ALA A 12 -14.81 5.10 6.92
CA ALA A 12 -16.03 5.68 6.37
C ALA A 12 -16.47 5.07 5.02
N GLN A 13 -15.64 4.24 4.38
CA GLN A 13 -15.98 3.60 3.10
C GLN A 13 -16.57 2.20 3.34
N PRO A 14 -17.82 1.93 2.92
CA PRO A 14 -18.46 0.64 3.15
C PRO A 14 -17.84 -0.51 2.34
N ASP A 15 -17.09 -0.18 1.28
CA ASP A 15 -16.44 -1.14 0.38
C ASP A 15 -14.97 -1.41 0.73
N LEU A 16 -14.41 -0.70 1.72
CA LEU A 16 -13.05 -0.91 2.20
C LEU A 16 -13.05 -1.42 3.64
N THR A 17 -12.01 -2.15 4.00
CA THR A 17 -11.79 -2.60 5.39
C THR A 17 -10.39 -2.21 5.80
N LEU A 18 -10.27 -1.48 6.91
CA LEU A 18 -8.97 -1.15 7.48
C LEU A 18 -8.36 -2.43 8.10
N ALA A 19 -7.40 -3.04 7.41
CA ALA A 19 -6.67 -4.20 7.91
C ALA A 19 -5.83 -3.88 9.16
N GLY A 20 -5.48 -2.61 9.33
CA GLY A 20 -4.89 -2.03 10.54
C GLY A 20 -4.00 -0.83 10.20
N SER A 21 -3.32 -0.29 11.21
CA SER A 21 -2.42 0.85 11.05
C SER A 21 -1.19 0.64 11.92
N ALA A 22 -0.01 1.06 11.45
CA ALA A 22 1.25 0.90 12.16
C ALA A 22 1.96 2.26 12.35
N ALA A 23 2.76 2.37 13.41
CA ALA A 23 3.56 3.53 13.75
C ALA A 23 5.00 3.44 13.23
N ASP A 24 5.52 2.23 13.01
CA ASP A 24 6.88 1.97 12.56
C ASP A 24 6.98 0.74 11.64
N ALA A 25 8.19 0.52 11.09
CA ALA A 25 8.50 -0.55 10.16
C ALA A 25 8.19 -1.95 10.72
N ASP A 26 8.56 -2.23 11.97
CA ASP A 26 8.41 -3.56 12.55
C ASP A 26 6.94 -3.91 12.74
N GLU A 27 6.16 -2.97 13.29
CA GLU A 27 4.72 -3.12 13.44
C GLU A 27 4.04 -3.27 12.07
N ALA A 28 4.44 -2.47 11.08
CA ALA A 28 3.87 -2.54 9.73
C ALA A 28 4.11 -3.90 9.06
N ILE A 29 5.32 -4.43 9.18
CA ILE A 29 5.69 -5.73 8.62
C ILE A 29 4.91 -6.86 9.30
N GLN A 30 4.88 -6.88 10.64
CA GLN A 30 4.14 -7.90 11.40
C GLN A 30 2.65 -7.87 11.08
N LEU A 31 2.06 -6.67 11.03
CA LEU A 31 0.65 -6.49 10.72
C LEU A 31 0.33 -6.92 9.29
N ALA A 32 1.17 -6.56 8.31
CA ALA A 32 0.99 -6.97 6.92
C ALA A 32 1.02 -8.50 6.79
N ILE A 33 1.96 -9.18 7.46
CA ILE A 33 2.05 -10.65 7.45
C ILE A 33 0.79 -11.27 8.07
N ALA A 34 0.35 -10.76 9.23
CA ALA A 34 -0.77 -11.31 9.98
C ALA A 34 -2.12 -11.09 9.28
N ARG A 35 -2.30 -9.93 8.63
CA ARG A 35 -3.59 -9.49 8.08
C ARG A 35 -3.69 -9.64 6.57
N ARG A 36 -2.57 -9.84 5.88
CA ARG A 36 -2.46 -9.96 4.41
C ARG A 36 -3.32 -8.93 3.67
N PRO A 37 -3.06 -7.62 3.87
CA PRO A 37 -3.82 -6.58 3.18
C PRO A 37 -3.60 -6.67 1.67
N HIS A 38 -4.63 -6.33 0.90
CA HIS A 38 -4.51 -6.19 -0.56
C HIS A 38 -3.67 -4.97 -0.96
N VAL A 39 -3.85 -3.88 -0.21
CA VAL A 39 -3.18 -2.59 -0.46
C VAL A 39 -2.59 -2.08 0.84
N VAL A 40 -1.35 -1.60 0.76
CA VAL A 40 -0.67 -0.87 1.85
C VAL A 40 -0.42 0.56 1.39
N VAL A 41 -0.93 1.53 2.16
CA VAL A 41 -0.59 2.94 1.97
C VAL A 41 0.58 3.29 2.87
N LEU A 42 1.70 3.72 2.28
CA LEU A 42 2.96 3.92 3.00
C LEU A 42 3.55 5.30 2.74
N ASP A 43 4.03 5.97 3.78
CA ASP A 43 4.82 7.20 3.64
C ASP A 43 6.27 6.86 3.26
N VAL A 44 6.93 7.71 2.47
CA VAL A 44 8.38 7.62 2.25
C VAL A 44 9.14 7.86 3.56
N ARG A 45 8.72 8.87 4.32
CA ARG A 45 9.32 9.24 5.62
C ARG A 45 8.67 8.45 6.75
N PHE A 46 8.53 7.15 6.56
CA PHE A 46 8.02 6.24 7.57
C PHE A 46 9.12 5.91 8.60
N PRO A 47 8.84 5.91 9.91
CA PRO A 47 9.82 5.51 10.93
C PRO A 47 10.37 4.10 10.65
N GLY A 48 11.70 3.96 10.65
CA GLY A 48 12.38 2.72 10.22
C GLY A 48 12.65 2.62 8.70
N GLY A 49 12.18 3.60 7.91
CA GLY A 49 12.48 3.74 6.48
C GLY A 49 11.39 3.17 5.58
N GLY A 50 10.77 4.03 4.76
CA GLY A 50 9.72 3.63 3.80
C GLY A 50 10.19 2.56 2.80
N PRO A 51 11.31 2.75 2.09
CA PRO A 51 11.81 1.75 1.13
C PRO A 51 12.18 0.41 1.77
N TYR A 52 12.76 0.42 2.98
CA TYR A 52 13.03 -0.80 3.74
C TYR A 52 11.73 -1.53 4.08
N THR A 53 10.76 -0.82 4.67
CA THR A 53 9.45 -1.37 5.06
C THR A 53 8.73 -1.96 3.86
N ALA A 54 8.66 -1.22 2.76
CA ALA A 54 8.03 -1.66 1.51
C ALA A 54 8.64 -2.96 0.99
N ARG A 55 9.97 -3.05 1.00
CA ARG A 55 10.70 -4.23 0.52
C ARG A 55 10.44 -5.46 1.38
N GLN A 56 10.36 -5.29 2.70
CA GLN A 56 10.04 -6.41 3.60
C GLN A 56 8.60 -6.88 3.40
N ILE A 57 7.65 -5.96 3.28
CA ILE A 57 6.23 -6.28 3.07
C ILE A 57 6.02 -7.01 1.73
N VAL A 58 6.57 -6.52 0.62
CA VAL A 58 6.45 -7.18 -0.70
C VAL A 58 7.03 -8.59 -0.68
N ARG A 59 8.15 -8.80 0.03
CA ARG A 59 8.76 -10.13 0.18
C ARG A 59 7.93 -11.07 1.04
N ALA A 60 7.33 -10.57 2.11
CA ALA A 60 6.61 -11.39 3.09
C ALA A 60 5.15 -11.66 2.69
N VAL A 61 4.55 -10.79 1.88
CA VAL A 61 3.15 -10.86 1.46
C VAL A 61 3.07 -10.78 -0.07
N PRO A 62 3.26 -11.92 -0.79
CA PRO A 62 3.13 -11.94 -2.23
C PRO A 62 1.76 -11.44 -2.70
N GLY A 63 1.73 -10.55 -3.69
CA GLY A 63 0.51 -9.98 -4.26
C GLY A 63 0.03 -8.68 -3.61
N VAL A 64 0.64 -8.23 -2.50
CA VAL A 64 0.35 -6.93 -1.89
C VAL A 64 0.71 -5.79 -2.84
N ARG A 65 -0.17 -4.78 -2.94
CA ARG A 65 0.09 -3.56 -3.71
C ARG A 65 0.47 -2.43 -2.76
N ILE A 66 1.62 -1.81 -2.98
CA ILE A 66 2.07 -0.68 -2.16
C ILE A 66 1.77 0.63 -2.89
N LEU A 67 0.95 1.47 -2.26
CA LEU A 67 0.69 2.84 -2.66
C LEU A 67 1.51 3.79 -1.79
N VAL A 68 2.45 4.51 -2.39
CA VAL A 68 3.24 5.49 -1.66
C VAL A 68 2.46 6.80 -1.55
N PHE A 69 2.36 7.36 -0.35
CA PHE A 69 1.70 8.64 -0.09
C PHE A 69 2.64 9.57 0.70
N SER A 70 3.33 10.48 0.01
CA SER A 70 4.44 11.27 0.57
C SER A 70 4.27 12.77 0.36
N ALA A 71 4.72 13.57 1.34
CA ALA A 71 4.69 15.04 1.25
C ALA A 71 5.69 15.62 0.25
N TYR A 72 6.75 14.88 -0.07
CA TYR A 72 7.80 15.31 -0.99
C TYR A 72 8.03 14.26 -2.06
N GLY A 73 8.10 14.71 -3.31
CA GLY A 73 8.53 13.90 -4.46
C GLY A 73 10.03 13.98 -4.68
N ASP A 74 10.84 13.91 -3.61
CA ASP A 74 12.30 13.87 -3.79
C ASP A 74 12.66 12.68 -4.67
N GLN A 75 13.39 12.95 -5.75
CA GLN A 75 13.62 11.99 -6.82
C GLN A 75 14.38 10.77 -6.32
N GLY A 76 15.30 10.94 -5.36
CA GLY A 76 16.04 9.82 -4.77
C GLY A 76 15.11 8.79 -4.12
N ALA A 77 14.17 9.25 -3.30
CA ALA A 77 13.20 8.38 -2.64
C ALA A 77 12.23 7.74 -3.63
N ARG A 78 11.84 8.45 -4.70
CA ARG A 78 10.99 7.89 -5.76
C ARG A 78 11.71 6.77 -6.51
N THR A 79 12.98 6.97 -6.85
CA THR A 79 13.82 5.95 -7.50
C THR A 79 13.98 4.72 -6.61
N GLU A 80 14.24 4.91 -5.30
CA GLU A 80 14.39 3.80 -4.37
C GLU A 80 13.09 3.01 -4.20
N MET A 81 11.95 3.70 -4.07
CA MET A 81 10.64 3.06 -4.01
C MET A 81 10.27 2.34 -5.30
N ALA A 82 10.58 2.91 -6.47
CA ALA A 82 10.38 2.25 -7.75
C ALA A 82 11.16 0.94 -7.85
N ALA A 83 12.40 0.90 -7.33
CA ALA A 83 13.21 -0.31 -7.29
C ALA A 83 12.65 -1.41 -6.36
N VAL A 84 11.74 -1.07 -5.44
CA VAL A 84 11.02 -2.03 -4.59
C VAL A 84 9.83 -2.67 -5.33
N GLY A 85 9.35 -2.06 -6.41
CA GLY A 85 8.15 -2.52 -7.13
C GLY A 85 6.85 -2.02 -6.51
N ILE A 86 6.82 -0.77 -6.02
CA ILE A 86 5.57 -0.12 -5.61
C ILE A 86 4.56 -0.09 -6.77
N ALA A 87 3.27 -0.09 -6.43
CA ALA A 87 2.20 -0.10 -7.43
C ALA A 87 1.73 1.31 -7.81
N GLY A 88 1.93 2.31 -6.95
CA GLY A 88 1.55 3.69 -7.22
C GLY A 88 2.22 4.70 -6.30
N TYR A 89 2.21 5.98 -6.70
CA TYR A 89 2.80 7.08 -5.93
C TYR A 89 1.92 8.33 -5.99
N LEU A 90 1.46 8.81 -4.84
CA LEU A 90 0.69 10.04 -4.68
C LEU A 90 1.45 11.05 -3.81
N VAL A 91 1.44 12.31 -4.25
CA VAL A 91 2.06 13.44 -3.54
C VAL A 91 1.00 14.15 -2.70
N LYS A 92 1.25 14.29 -1.39
CA LYS A 92 0.34 15.01 -0.48
C LYS A 92 0.22 16.48 -0.89
N GLY A 93 -0.95 17.06 -0.67
CA GLY A 93 -1.22 18.48 -1.00
C GLY A 93 -1.63 18.73 -2.45
N GLY A 94 -1.42 17.76 -3.36
CA GLY A 94 -1.93 17.81 -4.74
C GLY A 94 -3.10 16.86 -5.00
N VAL A 95 -3.49 16.05 -4.02
CA VAL A 95 -4.50 15.00 -4.17
C VAL A 95 -5.58 15.10 -3.09
N SER A 96 -6.83 14.87 -3.49
CA SER A 96 -7.98 14.80 -2.57
C SER A 96 -8.12 13.40 -1.96
N ASN A 97 -8.87 13.30 -0.86
CA ASN A 97 -9.23 12.00 -0.26
C ASN A 97 -9.94 11.09 -1.27
N ALA A 98 -10.78 11.66 -2.15
CA ALA A 98 -11.47 10.90 -3.19
C ALA A 98 -10.49 10.28 -4.20
N GLN A 99 -9.44 11.00 -4.59
CA GLN A 99 -8.40 10.48 -5.48
C GLN A 99 -7.57 9.38 -4.80
N LEU A 100 -7.19 9.58 -3.53
CA LEU A 100 -6.51 8.54 -2.75
C LEU A 100 -7.35 7.25 -2.68
N LEU A 101 -8.64 7.38 -2.37
CA LEU A 101 -9.55 6.24 -2.27
C LEU A 101 -9.77 5.56 -3.63
N ALA A 102 -9.85 6.32 -4.71
CA ALA A 102 -9.93 5.77 -6.06
C ALA A 102 -8.70 4.93 -6.41
N GLU A 103 -7.51 5.41 -6.06
CA GLU A 103 -6.25 4.68 -6.28
C GLU A 103 -6.18 3.41 -5.43
N VAL A 104 -6.59 3.48 -4.15
CA VAL A 104 -6.67 2.30 -3.28
C VAL A 104 -7.62 1.25 -3.85
N ARG A 105 -8.77 1.66 -4.39
CA ARG A 105 -9.74 0.75 -5.02
C ARG A 105 -9.17 0.09 -6.28
N ALA A 106 -8.52 0.88 -7.15
CA ALA A 106 -7.91 0.36 -8.38
C ALA A 106 -6.85 -0.70 -8.06
N LEU A 107 -5.94 -0.40 -7.14
CA LEU A 107 -4.91 -1.33 -6.70
C LEU A 107 -5.48 -2.56 -5.98
N GLY A 108 -6.54 -2.38 -5.19
CA GLY A 108 -7.24 -3.48 -4.53
C GLY A 108 -7.87 -4.45 -5.53
N ALA A 109 -8.52 -3.93 -6.58
CA ALA A 109 -9.06 -4.75 -7.65
C ALA A 109 -7.96 -5.52 -8.39
N GLU A 110 -6.83 -4.88 -8.69
CA GLU A 110 -5.67 -5.56 -9.29
C GLU A 110 -5.10 -6.68 -8.41
N ALA A 111 -5.00 -6.47 -7.10
CA ALA A 111 -4.52 -7.49 -6.17
C ALA A 111 -5.43 -8.73 -6.17
N LEU A 112 -6.74 -8.51 -6.23
CA LEU A 112 -7.74 -9.57 -6.25
C LEU A 112 -7.72 -10.36 -7.57
N THR A 113 -7.59 -9.70 -8.72
CA THR A 113 -7.53 -10.37 -10.03
C THR A 113 -6.21 -11.11 -10.26
N SER A 114 -5.10 -10.60 -9.72
CA SER A 114 -3.78 -11.24 -9.79
C SER A 114 -3.75 -12.60 -9.09
N THR A 115 -4.64 -12.82 -8.13
CA THR A 115 -4.75 -14.09 -7.39
C THR A 115 -5.57 -15.14 -8.16
N THR A 116 -6.48 -14.71 -9.04
CA THR A 116 -7.36 -15.60 -9.81
C THR A 116 -6.73 -16.10 -11.12
N SER A 117 -5.66 -15.47 -11.61
CA SER A 117 -4.95 -15.87 -12.84
C SER A 117 -4.13 -17.17 -12.72
N GLY A 118 -4.17 -17.87 -11.58
CA GLY A 118 -3.50 -19.16 -11.37
C GLY A 118 -4.35 -20.40 -11.69
N ALA A 119 -5.59 -20.25 -12.16
CA ALA A 119 -6.52 -21.38 -12.29
C ALA A 119 -7.33 -21.41 -13.59
N GLU A 120 -6.79 -21.00 -14.74
CA GLU A 120 -7.41 -21.33 -16.05
C GLU A 120 -6.36 -21.67 -17.13
N GLY A 121 -6.41 -22.92 -17.62
CA GLY A 121 -5.78 -23.42 -18.86
C GLY A 121 -4.51 -24.26 -18.66
N ASN A 122 -4.42 -25.55 -18.99
CA ASN A 122 -5.29 -26.41 -19.80
C ASN A 122 -5.04 -27.92 -19.50
N PRO A 123 -6.07 -28.77 -19.45
CA PRO A 123 -5.96 -30.21 -19.66
C PRO A 123 -5.92 -30.54 -21.16
N ALA A 124 -4.82 -31.12 -21.63
CA ALA A 124 -4.74 -32.05 -22.76
C ALA A 124 -3.36 -32.70 -22.78
#